data_AF-A0A9P5Z9K9-F1
#
_entry.id   AF-A0A9P5Z9K9-F1
#
_cell.length_a   1.000
_cell.length_b   1.000
_cell.length_c   1.000
_cell.angle_alpha   90.00
_cell.angle_beta   90.00
_cell.angle_gamma   90.00
#
_symmetry.space_group_name_H-M   'P 1'
#
loop_
_entity.id
_entity.type
_entity.pdbx_description
1 polymer ?
#
loop_
_entity_poly.entity_id
_entity_poly.type
_entity_poly.pdbx_seq_one_letter_code
_entity_poly.pdbx_strand_id
1 'polypeptide(L)'
;MIPVFPQEIYDEIIGYLKDDPRTLKATALTCRSFVHVSQKHRFSRVVVRPSFPFSVSLPYEFVCINACYNPPVARLKKLLDNSPHIGCYIEELELLLCRDRHHWDGWTPFLEFCLPRISKLQTLSVRAELTGFKSVNDYVIGPPEDSDGVDRIMKAFKNALQLPSFRCLQAYRFDISPLLSHCRHLKELKLSIPEEPATSDDNSVDSDLIFQNSLRLEIPEESDFRDGLIRDMLLDQGVSLAKLEKFSRIDPGRNDAYPIMDELCDIFEECSETLQSLELKIRIADEELEILKQRRVELPSLRVLHVHLCCGSFMWISPKNEANGIIALTDLCCSHDTRTSQLECLMFNAENVGWECEHFGNLIVEILSDRVRFPKFKKLSWYFGCHLSNAHSLACLIFTNGDVTLPFEMEFKVGLSWKVTIKPFIALRDQIKRR
;
A
#
# COMPACT_ATOMS: atom_id res chain seq x y z
N MET A 1 -44.93 -21.99 2.92
CA MET A 1 -44.79 -20.60 2.46
C MET A 1 -43.34 -20.23 2.70
N ILE A 2 -42.56 -19.95 1.66
CA ILE A 2 -41.15 -19.57 1.85
C ILE A 2 -41.16 -18.15 2.44
N PRO A 3 -40.49 -17.89 3.58
CA PRO A 3 -40.40 -16.54 4.11
C PRO A 3 -39.73 -15.64 3.07
N VAL A 4 -40.39 -14.55 2.71
CA VAL A 4 -39.86 -13.53 1.78
C VAL A 4 -39.10 -12.52 2.63
N PHE A 5 -37.79 -12.40 2.40
CA PHE A 5 -36.99 -11.35 3.04
C PHE A 5 -37.25 -9.99 2.36
N PRO A 6 -37.09 -8.87 3.08
CA PRO A 6 -37.02 -7.54 2.47
C PRO A 6 -35.89 -7.45 1.43
N GLN A 7 -36.04 -6.59 0.42
CA GLN A 7 -35.06 -6.45 -0.68
C GLN A 7 -33.69 -6.02 -0.17
N GLU A 8 -33.65 -5.22 0.89
CA GLU A 8 -32.43 -4.71 1.54
C GLU A 8 -31.54 -5.86 2.06
N ILE A 9 -32.15 -6.93 2.55
CA ILE A 9 -31.42 -8.12 3.03
C ILE A 9 -30.77 -8.85 1.86
N TYR A 10 -31.47 -8.97 0.73
CA TYR A 10 -30.88 -9.54 -0.48
C TYR A 10 -29.75 -8.66 -1.01
N ASP A 11 -29.91 -7.35 -1.01
CA ASP A 11 -28.90 -6.41 -1.46
C ASP A 11 -27.63 -6.49 -0.60
N GLU A 12 -27.77 -6.63 0.73
CA GLU A 12 -26.66 -6.84 1.64
C GLU A 12 -25.96 -8.19 1.39
N ILE A 13 -26.72 -9.28 1.23
CA ILE A 13 -26.18 -10.61 0.88
C ILE A 13 -25.38 -10.55 -0.42
N ILE A 14 -25.91 -9.88 -1.45
CA ILE A 14 -25.22 -9.69 -2.73
C ILE A 14 -23.96 -8.82 -2.54
N GLY A 15 -24.00 -7.84 -1.64
CA GLY A 15 -22.86 -6.99 -1.30
C GLY A 15 -21.65 -7.77 -0.79
N TYR A 16 -21.84 -8.87 -0.05
CA TYR A 16 -20.75 -9.76 0.38
C TYR A 16 -20.09 -10.52 -0.78
N LEU A 17 -20.70 -10.56 -1.96
CA LEU A 17 -20.18 -11.24 -3.15
C LEU A 17 -19.31 -10.34 -4.04
N LYS A 18 -18.99 -9.11 -3.62
CA LYS A 18 -18.23 -8.12 -4.41
C LYS A 18 -16.90 -8.65 -4.98
N ASP A 19 -16.26 -9.58 -4.26
CA ASP A 19 -14.97 -10.17 -4.65
C ASP A 19 -15.12 -11.44 -5.52
N ASP A 20 -16.35 -11.86 -5.84
CA ASP A 20 -16.65 -12.99 -6.72
C ASP A 20 -17.52 -12.58 -7.94
N PRO A 21 -16.87 -12.11 -9.02
CA PRO A 21 -17.57 -11.70 -10.25
C PRO A 21 -18.36 -12.82 -10.94
N ARG A 22 -18.01 -14.09 -10.72
CA ARG A 22 -18.70 -15.24 -11.32
C ARG A 22 -20.05 -15.43 -10.64
N THR A 23 -20.05 -15.42 -9.31
CA THR A 23 -21.29 -15.53 -8.53
C THR A 23 -22.17 -14.30 -8.75
N LEU A 24 -21.64 -13.08 -8.75
CA LEU A 24 -22.42 -11.88 -9.10
C LEU A 24 -23.10 -11.97 -10.48
N LYS A 25 -22.41 -12.53 -11.48
CA LYS A 25 -23.02 -12.76 -12.80
C LYS A 25 -24.16 -13.76 -12.73
N ALA A 26 -24.02 -14.86 -11.98
CA ALA A 26 -25.09 -15.83 -11.81
C ALA A 26 -26.28 -15.22 -11.08
N THR A 27 -26.04 -14.47 -10.00
CA THR A 27 -27.07 -13.78 -9.21
C THR A 27 -27.85 -12.76 -10.03
N ALA A 28 -27.19 -12.02 -10.92
CA ALA A 28 -27.85 -11.11 -11.86
C ALA A 28 -28.82 -11.82 -12.83
N LEU A 29 -28.62 -13.12 -13.10
CA LEU A 29 -29.47 -13.91 -14.00
C LEU A 29 -30.62 -14.63 -13.26
N THR A 30 -30.55 -14.73 -11.93
CA THR A 30 -31.55 -15.45 -11.13
C THR A 30 -32.92 -14.76 -11.16
N CYS A 31 -32.97 -13.44 -10.93
CA CYS A 31 -34.22 -12.67 -11.00
C CYS A 31 -33.95 -11.19 -11.28
N ARG A 32 -34.98 -10.44 -11.71
CA ARG A 32 -34.86 -9.03 -12.11
C ARG A 32 -34.46 -8.09 -10.97
N SER A 33 -34.90 -8.35 -9.74
CA SER A 33 -34.56 -7.50 -8.60
C SER A 33 -33.07 -7.54 -8.26
N PHE A 34 -32.39 -8.66 -8.55
CA PHE A 34 -30.95 -8.82 -8.27
C PHE A 34 -30.05 -8.19 -9.33
N VAL A 35 -30.57 -7.91 -10.53
CA VAL A 35 -29.79 -7.42 -11.67
C VAL A 35 -29.02 -6.16 -11.31
N HIS A 36 -29.71 -5.14 -10.77
CA HIS A 36 -29.12 -3.83 -10.52
C HIS A 36 -27.97 -3.90 -9.50
N VAL A 37 -28.21 -4.51 -8.33
CA VAL A 37 -27.21 -4.60 -7.26
C VAL A 37 -26.05 -5.51 -7.66
N SER A 38 -26.33 -6.62 -8.33
CA SER A 38 -25.28 -7.51 -8.84
C SER A 38 -24.41 -6.83 -9.90
N GLN A 39 -25.00 -6.04 -10.81
CA GLN A 39 -24.25 -5.25 -11.79
C GLN A 39 -23.43 -4.16 -11.12
N LYS A 40 -24.00 -3.43 -10.16
CA LYS A 40 -23.29 -2.40 -9.40
C LYS A 40 -22.01 -2.95 -8.77
N HIS A 41 -22.11 -4.04 -8.01
CA HIS A 41 -20.92 -4.65 -7.38
C HIS A 41 -19.97 -5.29 -8.38
N ARG A 42 -20.48 -5.86 -9.47
CA ARG A 42 -19.64 -6.48 -10.49
C ARG A 42 -18.80 -5.47 -11.28
N PHE A 43 -19.33 -4.28 -11.49
CA PHE A 43 -18.67 -3.21 -12.23
C PHE A 43 -18.04 -2.14 -11.34
N SER A 44 -18.10 -2.28 -10.01
CA SER A 44 -17.49 -1.31 -9.09
C SER A 44 -15.99 -1.20 -9.28
N ARG A 45 -15.32 -2.31 -9.61
CA ARG A 45 -13.91 -2.34 -9.98
C ARG A 45 -13.73 -2.91 -11.39
N VAL A 46 -13.10 -2.14 -12.27
CA VAL A 46 -12.79 -2.55 -13.64
C VAL A 46 -11.29 -2.52 -13.85
N VAL A 47 -10.73 -3.66 -14.27
CA VAL A 47 -9.32 -3.76 -14.66
C VAL A 47 -9.25 -3.88 -16.18
N VAL A 48 -8.65 -2.87 -16.82
CA VAL A 48 -8.41 -2.84 -18.27
C VAL A 48 -7.01 -3.35 -18.52
N ARG A 49 -6.91 -4.58 -19.01
CA ARG A 49 -5.65 -5.22 -19.38
C ARG A 49 -5.42 -5.09 -20.88
N PRO A 50 -4.17 -4.93 -21.36
CA PRO A 50 -3.85 -5.14 -22.75
C PRO A 50 -4.16 -6.59 -23.10
N SER A 51 -4.76 -6.83 -24.27
CA SER A 51 -4.85 -8.19 -24.81
C SER A 51 -3.52 -8.57 -25.41
N PHE A 52 -2.65 -9.14 -24.59
CA PHE A 52 -1.53 -9.90 -25.12
C PHE A 52 -2.05 -11.25 -25.62
N PRO A 53 -1.79 -11.63 -26.87
CA PRO A 53 -1.79 -13.04 -27.21
C PRO A 53 -0.61 -13.66 -26.46
N PHE A 54 -0.85 -14.12 -25.23
CA PHE A 54 0.13 -14.84 -24.39
C PHE A 54 0.58 -16.19 -25.00
N SER A 55 0.24 -16.48 -26.26
CA SER A 55 0.55 -17.74 -26.91
C SER A 55 1.83 -17.63 -27.75
N VAL A 56 2.94 -17.96 -27.10
CA VAL A 56 4.06 -18.80 -27.60
C VAL A 56 4.76 -18.38 -28.91
N SER A 57 6.07 -18.11 -28.77
CA SER A 57 7.16 -18.26 -29.76
C SER A 57 7.15 -17.43 -31.06
N LEU A 58 6.23 -16.50 -31.28
CA LEU A 58 6.35 -15.61 -32.44
C LEU A 58 7.35 -14.48 -32.17
N PRO A 59 8.22 -14.15 -33.15
CA PRO A 59 9.12 -12.99 -33.04
C PRO A 59 8.31 -11.74 -32.69
N TYR A 60 8.82 -10.96 -31.72
CA TYR A 60 8.18 -9.76 -31.17
C TYR A 60 7.61 -8.81 -32.25
N GLU A 61 8.32 -8.69 -33.38
CA GLU A 61 7.96 -7.87 -34.54
C GLU A 61 6.58 -8.21 -35.15
N PHE A 62 6.10 -9.46 -35.01
CA PHE A 62 4.78 -9.87 -35.54
C PHE A 62 3.66 -9.81 -34.49
N VAL A 63 3.98 -9.75 -33.20
CA VAL A 63 2.99 -9.74 -32.12
C VAL A 63 2.43 -8.35 -31.91
N CYS A 64 3.26 -7.30 -31.99
CA CYS A 64 2.84 -5.93 -31.74
C CYS A 64 1.81 -5.43 -32.76
N ILE A 65 1.92 -5.82 -34.03
CA ILE A 65 1.03 -5.31 -35.09
C ILE A 65 -0.42 -5.82 -34.93
N ASN A 66 -0.61 -7.06 -34.46
CA ASN A 66 -1.95 -7.66 -34.30
C ASN A 66 -2.54 -7.48 -32.89
N ALA A 67 -1.71 -7.35 -31.85
CA ALA A 67 -2.17 -7.11 -30.47
C ALA A 67 -2.71 -5.68 -30.26
N CYS A 68 -2.31 -4.72 -31.10
CA CYS A 68 -2.77 -3.33 -31.04
C CYS A 68 -4.24 -3.13 -31.46
N TYR A 69 -4.90 -4.12 -32.07
CA TYR A 69 -6.33 -4.07 -32.44
C TYR A 69 -7.28 -4.46 -31.27
N ASN A 70 -6.89 -4.08 -30.05
CA ASN A 70 -7.26 -4.57 -28.72
C ASN A 70 -8.75 -4.87 -28.36
N PRO A 71 -9.13 -6.14 -28.12
CA PRO A 71 -10.48 -6.54 -27.66
C PRO A 71 -10.94 -6.03 -26.26
N PRO A 72 -10.13 -5.84 -25.20
CA PRO A 72 -10.62 -5.50 -23.86
C PRO A 72 -11.03 -4.02 -23.75
N VAL A 73 -10.17 -3.16 -24.29
CA VAL A 73 -10.40 -1.74 -24.50
C VAL A 73 -11.67 -1.54 -25.33
N ALA A 74 -11.80 -2.29 -26.44
CA ALA A 74 -12.99 -2.31 -27.26
C ALA A 74 -14.23 -2.85 -26.51
N ARG A 75 -14.08 -3.82 -25.60
CA ARG A 75 -15.19 -4.38 -24.81
C ARG A 75 -15.75 -3.38 -23.82
N LEU A 76 -14.92 -2.68 -23.04
CA LEU A 76 -15.42 -1.66 -22.12
C LEU A 76 -16.00 -0.47 -22.90
N LYS A 77 -15.32 -0.02 -23.96
CA LYS A 77 -15.86 1.01 -24.85
C LYS A 77 -17.23 0.63 -25.40
N LYS A 78 -17.37 -0.56 -26.00
CA LYS A 78 -18.64 -1.08 -26.52
C LYS A 78 -19.69 -1.27 -25.41
N LEU A 79 -19.28 -1.63 -24.21
CA LEU A 79 -20.18 -1.77 -23.07
C LEU A 79 -20.74 -0.42 -22.65
N LEU A 80 -19.88 0.60 -22.48
CA LEU A 80 -20.31 1.95 -22.12
C LEU A 80 -21.10 2.64 -23.25
N ASP A 81 -20.83 2.29 -24.51
CA ASP A 81 -21.59 2.74 -25.66
C ASP A 81 -23.02 2.18 -25.66
N ASN A 82 -23.16 0.86 -25.44
CA ASN A 82 -24.48 0.19 -25.40
C ASN A 82 -25.23 0.40 -24.07
N SER A 83 -24.52 0.72 -22.99
CA SER A 83 -25.06 0.76 -21.63
C SER A 83 -24.36 1.84 -20.80
N PRO A 84 -24.60 3.12 -21.11
CA PRO A 84 -23.86 4.24 -20.49
C PRO A 84 -24.06 4.34 -18.97
N HIS A 85 -25.20 3.85 -18.46
CA HIS A 85 -25.48 3.81 -17.02
C HIS A 85 -24.46 2.98 -16.22
N ILE A 86 -23.75 2.04 -16.85
CA ILE A 86 -22.68 1.26 -16.20
C ILE A 86 -21.52 2.16 -15.77
N GLY A 87 -21.27 3.26 -16.48
CA GLY A 87 -20.25 4.25 -16.09
C GLY A 87 -20.48 4.81 -14.68
N CYS A 88 -21.73 4.89 -14.23
CA CYS A 88 -22.09 5.32 -12.88
C CYS A 88 -21.85 4.26 -11.79
N TYR A 89 -21.52 3.02 -12.16
CA TYR A 89 -21.17 1.96 -11.22
C TYR A 89 -19.66 1.82 -11.02
N ILE A 90 -18.84 2.27 -11.98
CA ILE A 90 -17.39 2.14 -11.91
C ILE A 90 -16.84 3.14 -10.89
N GLU A 91 -16.40 2.62 -9.75
CA GLU A 91 -15.80 3.38 -8.65
C GLU A 91 -14.26 3.25 -8.68
N GLU A 92 -13.74 2.14 -9.18
CA GLU A 92 -12.31 1.86 -9.29
C GLU A 92 -11.97 1.45 -10.73
N LEU A 93 -11.01 2.16 -11.34
CA LEU A 93 -10.47 1.85 -12.65
C LEU A 93 -8.98 1.56 -12.55
N GLU A 94 -8.57 0.36 -12.94
CA GLU A 94 -7.17 -0.05 -13.01
C GLU A 94 -6.76 -0.20 -14.48
N LEU A 95 -5.77 0.57 -14.89
CA LEU A 95 -5.21 0.61 -16.24
C LEU A 95 -3.85 -0.08 -16.21
N LEU A 96 -3.76 -1.25 -16.84
CA LEU A 96 -2.47 -1.90 -17.07
C LEU A 96 -1.91 -1.40 -18.41
N LEU A 97 -0.95 -0.48 -18.33
CA LEU A 97 -0.27 0.11 -19.48
C LEU A 97 0.96 -0.71 -19.82
N CYS A 98 1.35 -0.68 -21.09
CA CYS A 98 2.56 -1.34 -21.56
C CYS A 98 3.39 -0.38 -22.39
N ARG A 99 4.70 -0.61 -22.36
CA ARG A 99 5.69 0.37 -22.80
C ARG A 99 5.70 0.67 -24.30
N ASP A 100 5.29 -0.28 -25.13
CA ASP A 100 5.36 -0.13 -26.59
C ASP A 100 4.55 1.08 -27.08
N ARG A 101 5.20 1.96 -27.86
CA ARG A 101 4.58 3.16 -28.45
C ARG A 101 3.27 2.81 -29.17
N HIS A 102 3.23 1.69 -29.87
CA HIS A 102 2.05 1.24 -30.61
C HIS A 102 0.83 0.94 -29.71
N HIS A 103 1.05 0.65 -28.42
CA HIS A 103 -0.07 0.46 -27.50
C HIS A 103 -0.78 1.77 -27.18
N TRP A 104 -0.05 2.89 -27.09
CA TRP A 104 -0.61 4.20 -26.72
C TRP A 104 -1.61 4.74 -27.75
N ASP A 105 -1.43 4.40 -29.02
CA ASP A 105 -2.38 4.75 -30.09
C ASP A 105 -3.78 4.17 -29.83
N GLY A 106 -3.86 2.98 -29.24
CA GLY A 106 -5.13 2.36 -28.84
C GLY A 106 -5.72 2.94 -27.55
N TRP A 107 -4.86 3.37 -26.62
CA TRP A 107 -5.26 3.93 -25.33
C TRP A 107 -5.83 5.34 -25.44
N THR A 108 -5.23 6.20 -26.28
CA THR A 108 -5.66 7.60 -26.44
C THR A 108 -7.17 7.74 -26.73
N PRO A 109 -7.72 7.18 -27.83
CA PRO A 109 -9.14 7.30 -28.14
C PRO A 109 -10.03 6.57 -27.13
N PHE A 110 -9.50 5.57 -26.43
CA PHE A 110 -10.23 4.88 -25.37
C PHE A 110 -10.38 5.76 -24.13
N LEU A 111 -9.30 6.34 -23.62
CA LEU A 111 -9.32 7.15 -22.41
C LEU A 111 -10.19 8.40 -22.61
N GLU A 112 -10.08 9.06 -23.76
CA GLU A 112 -10.94 10.18 -24.13
C GLU A 112 -12.43 9.82 -24.17
N PHE A 113 -12.77 8.59 -24.61
CA PHE A 113 -14.15 8.14 -24.64
C PHE A 113 -14.65 7.68 -23.27
N CYS A 114 -13.86 6.88 -22.56
CA CYS A 114 -14.27 6.17 -21.36
C CYS A 114 -14.25 7.06 -20.12
N LEU A 115 -13.18 7.81 -19.87
CA LEU A 115 -13.01 8.56 -18.62
C LEU A 115 -14.14 9.58 -18.37
N PRO A 116 -14.59 10.38 -19.36
CA PRO A 116 -15.70 11.31 -19.14
C PRO A 116 -17.05 10.64 -18.82
N ARG A 117 -17.21 9.34 -19.10
CA ARG A 117 -18.44 8.58 -18.84
C ARG A 117 -18.44 7.93 -17.45
N ILE A 118 -17.31 7.91 -16.76
CA ILE A 118 -17.17 7.31 -15.43
C ILE A 118 -17.30 8.41 -14.38
N SER A 119 -18.54 8.85 -14.13
CA SER A 119 -18.84 10.02 -13.30
C SER A 119 -18.64 9.81 -11.80
N LYS A 120 -18.49 8.56 -11.34
CA LYS A 120 -18.32 8.21 -9.92
C LYS A 120 -16.95 7.60 -9.62
N LEU A 121 -15.95 7.85 -10.47
CA LEU A 121 -14.60 7.36 -10.24
C LEU A 121 -14.09 7.86 -8.88
N GLN A 122 -13.69 6.93 -8.02
CA GLN A 122 -13.09 7.18 -6.72
C GLN A 122 -11.61 6.86 -6.73
N THR A 123 -11.23 5.75 -7.39
CA THR A 123 -9.87 5.26 -7.46
C THR A 123 -9.44 5.08 -8.91
N LEU A 124 -8.30 5.69 -9.28
CA LEU A 124 -7.62 5.44 -10.54
C LEU A 124 -6.27 4.79 -10.23
N SER A 125 -6.04 3.60 -10.76
CA SER A 125 -4.77 2.90 -10.68
C SER A 125 -4.16 2.81 -12.08
N VAL A 126 -2.94 3.29 -12.24
CA VAL A 126 -2.18 3.23 -13.49
C VAL A 126 -0.94 2.41 -13.23
N ARG A 127 -0.87 1.23 -13.83
CA ARG A 127 0.25 0.29 -13.67
C ARG A 127 0.93 0.08 -14.99
N ALA A 128 2.18 0.51 -15.10
CA ALA A 128 2.98 0.28 -16.28
C ALA A 128 3.78 -1.03 -16.11
N GLU A 129 3.44 -2.05 -16.92
CA GLU A 129 4.12 -3.35 -16.92
C GLU A 129 5.26 -3.35 -17.94
N LEU A 130 6.42 -3.88 -17.53
CA LEU A 130 7.56 -4.13 -18.41
C LEU A 130 7.28 -5.40 -19.21
N THR A 131 6.94 -5.27 -20.49
CA THR A 131 6.79 -6.40 -21.39
C THR A 131 8.03 -6.57 -22.26
N GLY A 132 8.91 -7.50 -21.88
CA GLY A 132 10.03 -7.97 -22.73
C GLY A 132 11.45 -7.72 -22.18
N PHE A 133 12.41 -8.45 -22.73
CA PHE A 133 13.83 -8.54 -22.32
C PHE A 133 14.71 -7.33 -22.69
N LYS A 134 14.16 -6.14 -22.89
CA LYS A 134 14.98 -4.99 -23.29
C LYS A 134 15.50 -4.22 -22.07
N SER A 135 16.70 -3.68 -22.28
CA SER A 135 17.58 -3.02 -21.32
C SER A 135 16.83 -2.29 -20.21
N VAL A 136 17.18 -2.73 -19.01
CA VAL A 136 17.03 -2.16 -17.68
C VAL A 136 16.85 -0.63 -17.70
N ASN A 137 17.70 0.15 -18.37
CA ASN A 137 17.89 1.61 -18.16
C ASN A 137 16.76 2.58 -18.59
N ASP A 138 15.52 2.15 -18.70
CA ASP A 138 14.52 2.81 -19.54
C ASP A 138 13.15 2.63 -18.83
N TYR A 139 13.08 3.14 -17.60
CA TYR A 139 12.16 2.66 -16.56
C TYR A 139 10.86 3.45 -16.36
N VAL A 140 10.86 4.72 -16.74
CA VAL A 140 9.67 5.56 -16.61
C VAL A 140 8.88 5.46 -17.90
N ILE A 141 7.69 4.86 -17.83
CA ILE A 141 6.79 4.74 -18.97
C ILE A 141 5.97 6.03 -19.04
N GLY A 142 6.49 7.00 -19.78
CA GLY A 142 5.71 8.14 -20.25
C GLY A 142 4.94 7.80 -21.54
N PRO A 143 3.85 8.52 -21.85
CA PRO A 143 3.29 8.49 -23.20
C PRO A 143 4.37 8.94 -24.22
N PRO A 144 4.36 8.41 -25.46
CA PRO A 144 5.38 8.71 -26.46
C PRO A 144 5.48 10.21 -26.71
N GLU A 145 6.69 10.75 -26.85
CA GLU A 145 6.98 12.20 -27.00
C GLU A 145 6.27 12.91 -28.17
N ASP A 146 5.56 12.19 -29.04
CA ASP A 146 4.71 12.80 -30.06
C ASP A 146 3.57 13.58 -29.36
N SER A 147 3.69 14.91 -29.40
CA SER A 147 2.96 15.87 -28.55
C SER A 147 1.45 15.67 -28.51
N ASP A 148 0.84 15.35 -29.65
CA ASP A 148 -0.62 15.33 -29.78
C ASP A 148 -1.28 14.17 -29.01
N GLY A 149 -0.63 13.01 -28.93
CA GLY A 149 -1.15 11.85 -28.21
C GLY A 149 -1.08 12.04 -26.70
N VAL A 150 0.07 12.54 -26.23
CA VAL A 150 0.32 12.87 -24.82
C VAL A 150 -0.71 13.84 -24.31
N ASP A 151 -0.88 14.98 -24.98
CA ASP A 151 -1.78 16.04 -24.54
C ASP A 151 -3.23 15.55 -24.41
N ARG A 152 -3.66 14.67 -25.31
CA ARG A 152 -4.99 14.07 -25.30
C ARG A 152 -5.20 13.11 -24.14
N ILE A 153 -4.24 12.22 -23.90
CA ILE A 153 -4.25 11.30 -22.76
C ILE A 153 -4.25 12.09 -21.45
N MET A 154 -3.33 13.06 -21.34
CA MET A 154 -3.19 13.88 -20.14
C MET A 154 -4.45 14.70 -19.90
N LYS A 155 -5.07 15.27 -20.94
CA LYS A 155 -6.37 15.94 -20.83
C LYS A 155 -7.46 14.99 -20.32
N ALA A 156 -7.50 13.74 -20.79
CA ALA A 156 -8.48 12.76 -20.33
C ALA A 156 -8.28 12.41 -18.84
N PHE A 157 -7.03 12.20 -18.40
CA PHE A 157 -6.70 12.02 -17.00
C PHE A 157 -7.07 13.23 -16.15
N LYS A 158 -6.65 14.44 -16.55
CA LYS A 158 -6.95 15.70 -15.85
C LYS A 158 -8.45 15.86 -15.59
N ASN A 159 -9.30 15.54 -16.58
CA ASN A 159 -10.75 15.59 -16.41
C ASN A 159 -11.26 14.58 -15.37
N ALA A 160 -10.72 13.36 -15.36
CA ALA A 160 -11.09 12.33 -14.38
C ALA A 160 -10.65 12.69 -12.95
N LEU A 161 -9.46 13.28 -12.80
CA LEU A 161 -8.89 13.65 -11.51
C LEU A 161 -9.59 14.84 -10.84
N GLN A 162 -10.32 15.64 -11.64
CA GLN A 162 -11.14 16.76 -11.15
C GLN A 162 -12.52 16.31 -10.64
N LEU A 163 -12.88 15.03 -10.75
CA LEU A 163 -14.18 14.55 -10.29
C LEU A 163 -14.32 14.71 -8.76
N PRO A 164 -15.46 15.22 -8.24
CA PRO A 164 -15.69 15.35 -6.79
C PRO A 164 -15.68 14.02 -6.03
N SER A 165 -15.93 12.91 -6.74
CA SER A 165 -15.87 11.57 -6.17
C SER A 165 -14.44 11.04 -6.05
N PHE A 166 -13.48 11.62 -6.77
CA PHE A 166 -12.12 11.12 -6.87
C PHE A 166 -11.38 11.27 -5.53
N ARG A 167 -10.72 10.21 -5.07
CA ARG A 167 -10.11 10.14 -3.73
C ARG A 167 -8.76 9.45 -3.70
N CYS A 168 -8.51 8.51 -4.60
CA CYS A 168 -7.32 7.68 -4.58
C CYS A 168 -6.65 7.63 -5.96
N LEU A 169 -5.39 7.99 -6.04
CA LEU A 169 -4.55 7.81 -7.22
C LEU A 169 -3.48 6.77 -6.88
N GLN A 170 -3.34 5.75 -7.72
CA GLN A 170 -2.30 4.75 -7.59
C GLN A 170 -1.49 4.74 -8.87
N ALA A 171 -0.17 4.86 -8.76
CA ALA A 171 0.73 4.88 -9.89
C ALA A 171 1.85 3.88 -9.65
N TYR A 172 2.04 2.94 -10.55
CA TYR A 172 3.12 1.97 -10.53
C TYR A 172 3.94 2.15 -11.80
N ARG A 173 5.21 2.59 -11.64
CA ARG A 173 6.15 2.87 -12.76
C ARG A 173 5.58 3.85 -13.82
N PHE A 174 4.78 4.82 -13.38
CA PHE A 174 4.13 5.80 -14.25
C PHE A 174 4.35 7.20 -13.69
N ASP A 175 4.84 8.14 -14.52
CA ASP A 175 5.03 9.53 -14.11
C ASP A 175 3.69 10.24 -13.99
N ILE A 176 3.38 10.70 -12.78
CA ILE A 176 2.15 11.43 -12.46
C ILE A 176 2.39 12.89 -12.14
N SER A 177 3.63 13.39 -12.19
CA SER A 177 3.97 14.79 -11.88
C SER A 177 3.01 15.78 -12.57
N PRO A 178 2.72 15.65 -13.88
CA PRO A 178 1.86 16.61 -14.57
C PRO A 178 0.35 16.45 -14.24
N LEU A 179 -0.02 15.38 -13.54
CA LEU A 179 -1.40 15.07 -13.14
C LEU A 179 -1.73 15.59 -11.74
N LEU A 180 -0.74 15.64 -10.85
CA LEU A 180 -0.97 15.95 -9.43
C LEU A 180 -1.58 17.33 -9.23
N SER A 181 -1.20 18.34 -10.03
CA SER A 181 -1.80 19.69 -10.01
C SER A 181 -3.29 19.74 -10.29
N HIS A 182 -3.89 18.66 -10.79
CA HIS A 182 -5.31 18.56 -11.12
C HIS A 182 -6.12 17.76 -10.09
N CYS A 183 -5.46 17.17 -9.10
CA CYS A 183 -6.03 16.27 -8.08
C CYS A 183 -6.66 17.02 -6.89
N ARG A 184 -7.72 17.81 -7.10
CA ARG A 184 -8.33 18.67 -6.05
C ARG A 184 -8.98 17.93 -4.88
N HIS A 185 -9.38 16.68 -5.10
CA HIS A 185 -10.14 15.87 -4.13
C HIS A 185 -9.36 14.64 -3.64
N LEU A 186 -8.09 14.52 -4.04
CA LEU A 186 -7.21 13.40 -3.70
C LEU A 186 -7.00 13.34 -2.19
N LYS A 187 -7.29 12.19 -1.60
CA LYS A 187 -7.11 11.89 -0.18
C LYS A 187 -5.96 10.90 0.04
N GLU A 188 -5.70 10.04 -0.94
CA GLU A 188 -4.72 8.98 -0.86
C GLU A 188 -3.93 8.88 -2.16
N LEU A 189 -2.61 9.04 -2.08
CA LEU A 189 -1.69 8.77 -3.17
C LEU A 189 -0.93 7.48 -2.87
N LYS A 190 -0.95 6.52 -3.79
CA LYS A 190 -0.09 5.33 -3.74
C LYS A 190 0.90 5.36 -4.88
N LEU A 191 2.17 5.42 -4.56
CA LEU A 191 3.24 5.37 -5.55
C LEU A 191 3.99 4.07 -5.40
N SER A 192 4.28 3.42 -6.52
CA SER A 192 5.31 2.40 -6.59
C SER A 192 6.44 2.92 -7.44
N ILE A 193 7.57 3.05 -6.79
CA ILE A 193 8.74 3.76 -7.31
C ILE A 193 9.37 2.92 -8.43
N PRO A 194 9.62 3.50 -9.62
CA PRO A 194 10.39 2.84 -10.67
C PRO A 194 11.87 2.70 -10.28
N GLU A 195 12.56 1.74 -10.89
CA GLU A 195 13.93 1.32 -10.52
C GLU A 195 15.01 2.39 -10.69
N GLU A 196 14.86 3.33 -11.63
CA GLU A 196 15.73 4.52 -11.71
C GLU A 196 14.88 5.73 -12.11
N PRO A 197 15.03 6.89 -11.43
CA PRO A 197 14.41 8.12 -11.87
C PRO A 197 15.07 8.57 -13.18
N ALA A 198 14.24 8.96 -14.16
CA ALA A 198 14.74 9.62 -15.35
C ALA A 198 15.46 10.89 -14.89
N THR A 199 16.75 11.01 -15.17
CA THR A 199 17.49 12.26 -14.93
C THR A 199 16.92 13.31 -15.88
N SER A 200 15.92 14.07 -15.44
CA SER A 200 15.36 15.18 -16.21
C SER A 200 16.28 16.39 -16.11
N ASP A 201 16.65 16.95 -17.25
CA ASP A 201 17.37 18.22 -17.35
C ASP A 201 16.52 19.38 -16.78
N ASP A 202 16.85 19.78 -15.56
CA ASP A 202 16.79 21.11 -14.91
C ASP A 202 15.73 22.11 -15.42
N ASN A 203 14.44 21.73 -15.38
CA ASN A 203 13.32 22.64 -15.56
C ASN A 203 12.44 22.63 -14.31
N SER A 204 12.86 23.37 -13.28
CA SER A 204 12.07 23.56 -12.06
C SER A 204 10.80 24.35 -12.39
N VAL A 205 9.66 23.66 -12.46
CA VAL A 205 8.34 24.30 -12.61
C VAL A 205 7.85 24.70 -11.22
N ASP A 206 7.67 26.00 -11.01
CA ASP A 206 7.09 26.61 -9.82
C ASP A 206 5.61 26.17 -9.72
N SER A 207 5.40 25.01 -9.11
CA SER A 207 4.10 24.32 -9.06
C SER A 207 3.48 24.54 -7.69
N ASP A 208 2.29 25.15 -7.64
CA ASP A 208 1.49 25.25 -6.41
C ASP A 208 1.31 23.85 -5.79
N LEU A 209 2.00 23.62 -4.67
CA LEU A 209 2.13 22.36 -3.97
C LEU A 209 0.76 21.74 -3.63
N ILE A 210 0.51 20.52 -4.10
CA ILE A 210 -0.78 19.85 -3.93
C ILE A 210 -0.89 19.22 -2.54
N PHE A 211 -2.03 19.46 -1.90
CA PHE A 211 -2.37 18.90 -0.59
C PHE A 211 -2.64 17.39 -0.70
N GLN A 212 -1.95 16.59 0.10
CA GLN A 212 -2.21 15.15 0.21
C GLN A 212 -2.36 14.75 1.68
N ASN A 213 -3.51 14.19 2.04
CA ASN A 213 -3.73 13.70 3.41
C ASN A 213 -3.02 12.37 3.67
N SER A 214 -2.81 11.54 2.64
CA SER A 214 -2.22 10.20 2.79
C SER A 214 -1.33 9.86 1.61
N LEU A 215 -0.12 9.38 1.89
CA LEU A 215 0.87 8.91 0.94
C LEU A 215 1.26 7.47 1.31
N ARG A 216 1.26 6.58 0.33
CA ARG A 216 1.73 5.21 0.47
C ARG A 216 2.76 4.90 -0.61
N LEU A 217 3.98 4.63 -0.21
CA LEU A 217 5.09 4.24 -1.06
C LEU A 217 5.28 2.73 -1.00
N GLU A 218 5.19 2.05 -2.13
CA GLU A 218 5.46 0.62 -2.25
C GLU A 218 6.67 0.40 -3.14
N ILE A 219 7.78 -0.04 -2.55
CA ILE A 219 9.02 -0.34 -3.25
C ILE A 219 8.99 -1.83 -3.63
N PRO A 220 9.15 -2.20 -4.90
CA PRO A 220 9.21 -3.61 -5.31
C PRO A 220 10.46 -4.32 -4.77
N GLU A 221 10.39 -5.61 -4.43
CA GLU A 221 11.55 -6.42 -3.99
C GLU A 221 12.72 -6.39 -4.98
N GLU A 222 12.40 -6.32 -6.28
CA GLU A 222 13.39 -6.42 -7.35
C GLU A 222 14.08 -5.08 -7.66
N SER A 223 13.70 -3.95 -7.04
CA SER A 223 14.17 -2.66 -7.54
C SER A 223 15.62 -2.32 -7.18
N ASP A 224 16.46 -2.03 -8.18
CA ASP A 224 17.83 -1.46 -8.09
C ASP A 224 17.85 0.02 -7.67
N PHE A 225 16.80 0.48 -6.99
CA PHE A 225 16.61 1.88 -6.64
C PHE A 225 17.76 2.39 -5.76
N ARG A 226 18.42 3.46 -6.21
CA ARG A 226 19.40 4.18 -5.40
C ARG A 226 18.68 5.15 -4.47
N ASP A 227 18.74 4.87 -3.17
CA ASP A 227 18.14 5.71 -2.13
C ASP A 227 18.73 7.13 -2.10
N GLY A 228 17.94 8.10 -1.64
CA GLY A 228 18.26 9.53 -1.64
C GLY A 228 17.57 10.36 -2.72
N LEU A 229 16.56 9.81 -3.40
CA LEU A 229 15.80 10.49 -4.45
C LEU A 229 14.29 10.41 -4.26
N ILE A 230 13.76 9.72 -3.26
CA ILE A 230 12.32 9.67 -2.98
C ILE A 230 11.80 11.04 -2.57
N ARG A 231 12.48 11.71 -1.64
CA ARG A 231 12.09 13.06 -1.22
C ARG A 231 12.11 14.01 -2.40
N ASP A 232 13.21 14.04 -3.13
CA ASP A 232 13.38 14.92 -4.29
C ASP A 232 12.39 14.56 -5.40
N MET A 233 12.18 13.27 -5.70
CA MET A 233 11.16 12.80 -6.64
C MET A 233 9.74 13.22 -6.23
N LEU A 234 9.41 13.16 -4.93
CA LEU A 234 8.12 13.63 -4.42
C LEU A 234 7.98 15.15 -4.61
N LEU A 235 9.03 15.91 -4.33
CA LEU A 235 9.07 17.35 -4.53
C LEU A 235 8.99 17.74 -6.01
N ASP A 236 9.71 17.03 -6.89
CA ASP A 236 9.68 17.17 -8.35
C ASP A 236 8.30 16.82 -8.90
N GLN A 237 7.61 15.87 -8.25
CA GLN A 237 6.21 15.55 -8.52
C GLN A 237 5.22 16.61 -7.98
N GLY A 238 5.69 17.64 -7.28
CA GLY A 238 4.86 18.70 -6.69
C GLY A 238 4.08 18.24 -5.45
N VAL A 239 4.52 17.17 -4.78
CA VAL A 239 3.91 16.66 -3.55
C VAL A 239 4.39 17.48 -2.35
N SER A 240 3.45 18.10 -1.63
CA SER A 240 3.75 18.78 -0.37
C SER A 240 3.83 17.78 0.79
N LEU A 241 5.02 17.60 1.36
CA LEU A 241 5.17 16.74 2.55
C LEU A 241 4.65 17.44 3.82
N ALA A 242 4.74 18.77 3.88
CA ALA A 242 4.30 19.58 5.03
C ALA A 242 2.82 19.48 5.43
N LYS A 243 1.98 18.84 4.61
CA LYS A 243 0.54 18.66 4.88
C LYS A 243 0.14 17.19 5.00
N LEU A 244 1.12 16.30 5.00
CA LEU A 244 0.91 14.87 5.00
C LEU A 244 0.40 14.40 6.37
N GLU A 245 -0.79 13.80 6.42
CA GLU A 245 -1.37 13.27 7.65
C GLU A 245 -1.09 11.78 7.84
N LYS A 246 -0.88 11.04 6.76
CA LYS A 246 -0.59 9.60 6.79
C LYS A 246 0.52 9.25 5.83
N PHE A 247 1.53 8.54 6.32
CA PHE A 247 2.61 8.01 5.51
C PHE A 247 2.68 6.50 5.69
N SER A 248 2.75 5.76 4.60
CA SER A 248 2.94 4.31 4.59
C SER A 248 4.10 3.99 3.66
N ARG A 249 5.17 3.34 4.12
CA ARG A 249 6.25 2.84 3.26
C ARG A 249 6.32 1.34 3.40
N ILE A 250 6.30 0.65 2.27
CA ILE A 250 6.43 -0.80 2.19
C ILE A 250 7.67 -1.13 1.39
N ASP A 251 8.69 -1.61 2.09
CA ASP A 251 9.95 -2.10 1.59
C ASP A 251 10.12 -3.58 1.99
N PRO A 252 9.79 -4.51 1.09
CA PRO A 252 9.84 -5.95 1.37
C PRO A 252 11.27 -6.53 1.45
N GLY A 253 12.31 -5.73 1.23
CA GLY A 253 13.66 -6.06 1.70
C GLY A 253 14.67 -6.42 0.61
N ARG A 254 15.66 -5.54 0.45
CA ARG A 254 17.01 -5.90 -0.03
C ARG A 254 17.97 -6.09 1.15
N ASN A 255 19.07 -6.80 0.89
CA ASN A 255 20.15 -7.03 1.86
C ASN A 255 21.17 -5.88 1.88
N ASP A 256 21.11 -4.99 0.91
CA ASP A 256 22.14 -3.98 0.72
C ASP A 256 21.72 -2.73 1.49
N ALA A 257 22.37 -2.53 2.64
CA ALA A 257 22.14 -1.44 3.58
C ALA A 257 22.48 -0.09 2.95
N TYR A 258 21.51 0.52 2.28
CA TYR A 258 21.56 1.92 1.89
C TYR A 258 20.84 2.76 2.94
N PRO A 259 21.18 4.06 3.10
CA PRO A 259 20.69 4.91 4.20
C PRO A 259 19.26 5.38 3.95
N ILE A 260 18.30 4.45 3.84
CA ILE A 260 16.88 4.73 3.71
C ILE A 260 16.39 5.58 4.88
N MET A 261 16.93 5.31 6.08
CA MET A 261 16.53 6.01 7.29
C MET A 261 16.87 7.50 7.28
N ASP A 262 17.92 7.93 6.60
CA ASP A 262 18.28 9.35 6.55
C ASP A 262 17.25 10.14 5.75
N GLU A 263 16.89 9.63 4.58
CA GLU A 263 15.83 10.20 3.73
C GLU A 263 14.46 10.16 4.39
N LEU A 264 14.13 9.07 5.11
CA LEU A 264 12.89 9.01 5.90
C LEU A 264 12.88 10.07 7.00
N CYS A 265 14.02 10.33 7.66
CA CYS A 265 14.11 11.40 8.65
C CYS A 265 13.83 12.77 8.01
N ASP A 266 14.34 13.04 6.81
CA ASP A 266 14.07 14.30 6.10
C ASP A 266 12.57 14.45 5.76
N ILE A 267 11.92 13.36 5.30
CA ILE A 267 10.48 13.35 5.06
C ILE A 267 9.71 13.60 6.38
N PHE A 268 10.13 12.95 7.46
CA PHE A 268 9.49 13.10 8.78
C PHE A 268 9.65 14.50 9.36
N GLU A 269 10.82 15.13 9.20
CA GLU A 269 11.05 16.51 9.62
C GLU A 269 10.09 17.46 8.89
N GLU A 270 9.94 17.28 7.58
CA GLU A 270 9.05 18.11 6.76
C GLU A 270 7.57 17.93 7.10
N CYS A 271 7.12 16.72 7.44
CA CYS A 271 5.72 16.42 7.79
C CYS A 271 5.42 16.35 9.30
N SER A 272 6.38 16.74 10.14
CA SER A 272 6.35 16.56 11.61
C SER A 272 5.08 17.09 12.29
N GLU A 273 4.62 18.27 11.88
CA GLU A 273 3.45 18.93 12.47
C GLU A 273 2.11 18.33 12.01
N THR A 274 2.07 17.61 10.88
CA THR A 274 0.81 17.12 10.31
C THR A 274 0.67 15.61 10.36
N LEU A 275 1.76 14.86 10.44
CA LEU A 275 1.76 13.41 10.38
C LEU A 275 1.05 12.81 11.60
N GLN A 276 -0.11 12.17 11.38
CA GLN A 276 -0.94 11.53 12.39
C GLN A 276 -0.81 10.00 12.37
N SER A 277 -0.49 9.41 11.23
CA SER A 277 -0.36 7.97 11.04
C SER A 277 0.90 7.63 10.27
N LEU A 278 1.73 6.75 10.81
CA LEU A 278 2.94 6.26 10.17
C LEU A 278 2.86 4.73 10.07
N GLU A 279 2.99 4.17 8.88
CA GLU A 279 3.11 2.73 8.62
C GLU A 279 4.46 2.46 7.94
N LEU A 280 5.36 1.75 8.60
CA LEU A 280 6.66 1.39 8.05
C LEU A 280 6.76 -0.12 8.00
N LYS A 281 6.81 -0.69 6.80
CA LYS A 281 7.19 -2.07 6.57
C LYS A 281 8.59 -2.08 5.99
N ILE A 282 9.60 -2.11 6.84
CA ILE A 282 11.01 -1.97 6.44
C ILE A 282 11.89 -2.98 7.16
N ARG A 283 13.08 -3.19 6.62
CA ARG A 283 14.19 -3.89 7.27
C ARG A 283 15.23 -2.84 7.69
N ILE A 284 15.75 -2.94 8.91
CA ILE A 284 16.70 -1.95 9.46
C ILE A 284 18.05 -2.62 9.60
N ALA A 285 19.06 -2.08 8.92
CA ALA A 285 20.45 -2.53 9.06
C ALA A 285 21.13 -1.90 10.30
N ASP A 286 22.29 -2.43 10.69
CA ASP A 286 23.05 -1.93 11.84
C ASP A 286 23.57 -0.50 11.64
N GLU A 287 23.98 -0.15 10.42
CA GLU A 287 24.43 1.21 10.12
C GLU A 287 23.28 2.21 10.22
N GLU A 288 22.09 1.84 9.76
CA GLU A 288 20.89 2.69 9.82
C GLU A 288 20.39 2.92 11.25
N LEU A 289 20.60 1.92 12.12
CA LEU A 289 20.29 2.05 13.54
C LEU A 289 21.12 3.18 14.18
N GLU A 290 22.37 3.37 13.78
CA GLU A 290 23.19 4.48 14.28
C GLU A 290 22.70 5.84 13.76
N ILE A 291 22.21 5.91 12.51
CA ILE A 291 21.57 7.12 11.97
C ILE A 291 20.33 7.47 12.80
N LEU A 292 19.49 6.46 13.09
CA LEU A 292 18.29 6.64 13.91
C LEU A 292 18.56 7.10 15.33
N LYS A 293 19.68 6.69 15.92
CA LYS A 293 20.09 7.15 17.25
C LYS A 293 20.63 8.58 17.24
N GLN A 294 21.27 8.98 16.14
CA GLN A 294 21.91 10.28 16.01
C GLN A 294 20.91 11.37 15.61
N ARG A 295 19.98 11.07 14.70
CA ARG A 295 18.90 11.99 14.31
C ARG A 295 17.75 11.88 15.29
N ARG A 296 17.21 13.01 15.70
CA ARG A 296 15.97 13.08 16.49
C ARG A 296 14.95 13.87 15.69
N VAL A 297 13.85 13.21 15.34
CA VAL A 297 12.76 13.84 14.61
C VAL A 297 11.52 13.81 15.48
N GLU A 298 11.11 14.96 15.98
CA GLU A 298 9.90 15.04 16.81
C GLU A 298 8.66 15.03 15.94
N LEU A 299 7.74 14.08 16.21
CA LEU A 299 6.46 13.95 15.50
C LEU A 299 5.30 14.26 16.46
N PRO A 300 5.09 15.53 16.86
CA PRO A 300 4.12 15.90 17.91
C PRO A 300 2.68 15.50 17.57
N SER A 301 2.33 15.45 16.28
CA SER A 301 1.00 15.09 15.79
C SER A 301 0.76 13.59 15.64
N LEU A 302 1.79 12.75 15.78
CA LEU A 302 1.67 11.31 15.56
C LEU A 302 0.74 10.67 16.59
N ARG A 303 -0.23 9.89 16.10
CA ARG A 303 -1.23 9.20 16.93
C ARG A 303 -1.12 7.69 16.80
N VAL A 304 -0.75 7.21 15.61
CA VAL A 304 -0.70 5.80 15.26
C VAL A 304 0.62 5.50 14.56
N LEU A 305 1.34 4.53 15.09
CA LEU A 305 2.58 4.02 14.53
C LEU A 305 2.40 2.52 14.26
N HIS A 306 2.45 2.13 13.00
CA HIS A 306 2.46 0.73 12.54
C HIS A 306 3.88 0.43 12.06
N VAL A 307 4.57 -0.51 12.70
CA VAL A 307 5.90 -0.96 12.28
C VAL A 307 5.79 -2.44 11.93
N HIS A 308 6.09 -2.79 10.70
CA HIS A 308 6.06 -4.13 10.18
C HIS A 308 7.50 -4.53 9.89
N LEU A 309 8.13 -5.26 10.81
CA LEU A 309 9.46 -5.77 10.53
C LEU A 309 9.36 -7.05 9.70
N CYS A 310 10.04 -7.03 8.57
CA CYS A 310 10.24 -8.20 7.75
C CYS A 310 11.53 -8.90 8.19
N CYS A 311 11.41 -9.94 9.04
CA CYS A 311 12.51 -10.86 9.31
C CYS A 311 12.71 -11.71 8.06
N GLY A 312 13.66 -11.32 7.21
CA GLY A 312 14.03 -12.14 6.06
C GLY A 312 14.59 -13.49 6.52
N SER A 313 14.29 -14.57 5.80
CA SER A 313 14.79 -15.94 6.03
C SER A 313 16.30 -16.11 5.82
N PHE A 314 17.03 -15.00 5.62
CA PHE A 314 18.47 -15.01 5.38
C PHE A 314 19.23 -14.80 6.69
N MET A 315 20.07 -15.79 7.03
CA MET A 315 20.82 -16.05 8.28
C MET A 315 21.71 -14.92 8.86
N TRP A 316 21.63 -13.67 8.42
CA TRP A 316 22.67 -12.66 8.68
C TRP A 316 22.27 -11.48 9.58
N ILE A 317 20.99 -11.22 9.80
CA ILE A 317 20.58 -10.14 10.72
C ILE A 317 20.16 -10.74 12.05
N SER A 318 20.87 -10.36 13.13
CA SER A 318 20.49 -10.75 14.47
C SER A 318 19.12 -10.14 14.81
N PRO A 319 18.18 -10.90 15.38
CA PRO A 319 16.92 -10.35 15.90
C PRO A 319 17.13 -9.22 16.91
N LYS A 320 18.29 -9.17 17.56
CA LYS A 320 18.70 -8.07 18.44
C LYS A 320 18.81 -6.73 17.70
N ASN A 321 19.16 -6.73 16.43
CA ASN A 321 19.33 -5.51 15.64
C ASN A 321 17.97 -4.98 15.21
N GLU A 322 17.08 -5.85 14.71
CA GLU A 322 15.70 -5.54 14.40
C GLU A 322 14.94 -4.97 15.62
N ALA A 323 15.14 -5.61 16.75
CA ALA A 323 14.71 -5.19 18.06
C ALA A 323 15.15 -3.77 18.43
N ASN A 324 16.46 -3.51 18.32
CA ASN A 324 17.01 -2.18 18.56
C ASN A 324 16.50 -1.17 17.54
N GLY A 325 16.24 -1.59 16.30
CA GLY A 325 15.61 -0.80 15.25
C GLY A 325 14.21 -0.34 15.63
N ILE A 326 13.38 -1.23 16.20
CA ILE A 326 12.07 -0.82 16.76
C ILE A 326 12.25 0.19 17.88
N ILE A 327 13.16 -0.06 18.81
CA ILE A 327 13.41 0.87 19.93
C ILE A 327 13.83 2.22 19.39
N ALA A 328 14.78 2.26 18.47
CA ALA A 328 15.27 3.50 17.88
C ALA A 328 14.20 4.21 17.05
N LEU A 329 13.39 3.50 16.26
CA LEU A 329 12.24 4.09 15.54
C LEU A 329 11.19 4.64 16.50
N THR A 330 10.94 3.92 17.59
CA THR A 330 9.96 4.36 18.58
C THR A 330 10.49 5.57 19.35
N ASP A 331 11.76 5.57 19.73
CA ASP A 331 12.44 6.70 20.38
C ASP A 331 12.53 7.91 19.44
N LEU A 332 12.74 7.69 18.14
CA LEU A 332 12.68 8.72 17.10
C LEU A 332 11.28 9.32 17.05
N CYS A 333 10.26 8.49 16.83
CA CYS A 333 8.91 8.95 16.53
C CYS A 333 8.09 9.35 17.77
N CYS A 334 8.48 8.92 18.97
CA CYS A 334 7.71 9.06 20.19
C CYS A 334 8.52 9.79 21.28
N SER A 335 8.75 11.09 21.11
CA SER A 335 9.25 11.94 22.20
C SER A 335 8.25 11.97 23.37
N HIS A 336 8.69 12.39 24.56
CA HIS A 336 7.85 12.46 25.78
C HIS A 336 6.53 13.24 25.58
N ASP A 337 6.47 14.15 24.60
CA ASP A 337 5.31 14.98 24.33
C ASP A 337 4.37 14.44 23.25
N THR A 338 4.77 13.41 22.51
CA THR A 338 3.95 12.83 21.45
C THR A 338 2.61 12.29 21.95
N ARG A 339 1.59 12.36 21.08
CA ARG A 339 0.23 11.88 21.36
C ARG A 339 0.03 10.44 20.90
N THR A 340 1.11 9.71 20.63
CA THR A 340 1.05 8.37 20.06
C THR A 340 0.31 7.46 21.01
N SER A 341 -0.85 6.99 20.55
CA SER A 341 -1.80 6.25 21.36
C SER A 341 -1.85 4.77 20.99
N GLN A 342 -1.30 4.42 19.83
CA GLN A 342 -1.33 3.08 19.29
C GLN A 342 -0.01 2.76 18.60
N LEU A 343 0.60 1.66 19.03
CA LEU A 343 1.74 1.03 18.36
C LEU A 343 1.30 -0.37 17.91
N GLU A 344 1.39 -0.66 16.62
CA GLU A 344 1.18 -2.00 16.09
C GLU A 344 2.47 -2.51 15.48
N CYS A 345 2.98 -3.61 16.04
CA CYS A 345 4.17 -4.27 15.52
C CYS A 345 3.76 -5.59 14.86
N LEU A 346 3.96 -5.71 13.54
CA LEU A 346 3.82 -7.00 12.84
C LEU A 346 5.20 -7.56 12.59
N MET A 347 5.40 -8.82 12.99
CA MET A 347 6.59 -9.58 12.68
C MET A 347 6.23 -10.87 11.99
N PHE A 348 6.86 -11.08 10.84
CA PHE A 348 6.75 -12.31 10.08
C PHE A 348 8.08 -13.05 10.17
N ASN A 349 8.11 -14.19 10.85
CA ASN A 349 9.32 -15.01 10.94
C ASN A 349 9.18 -16.22 10.00
N ALA A 350 10.00 -16.24 8.95
CA ALA A 350 10.10 -17.32 8.00
C ALA A 350 11.10 -18.36 8.50
N GLU A 351 10.56 -19.49 8.99
CA GLU A 351 11.21 -20.81 9.00
C GLU A 351 12.53 -20.93 9.80
N ASN A 352 12.47 -21.55 11.00
CA ASN A 352 13.57 -22.09 11.82
C ASN A 352 14.20 -21.23 12.92
N VAL A 353 13.43 -20.77 13.92
CA VAL A 353 14.11 -20.22 15.11
C VAL A 353 13.40 -20.38 16.45
N GLY A 354 13.86 -21.36 17.24
CA GLY A 354 13.41 -21.59 18.62
C GLY A 354 14.09 -20.69 19.66
N TRP A 355 15.37 -20.37 19.49
CA TRP A 355 16.17 -19.61 20.47
C TRP A 355 16.06 -18.08 20.31
N GLU A 356 15.80 -17.61 19.09
CA GLU A 356 15.56 -16.19 18.81
C GLU A 356 14.20 -15.71 19.34
N CYS A 357 13.22 -16.61 19.44
CA CYS A 357 11.92 -16.31 20.06
C CYS A 357 12.06 -15.92 21.55
N GLU A 358 13.03 -16.50 22.26
CA GLU A 358 13.31 -16.16 23.67
C GLU A 358 13.91 -14.76 23.82
N HIS A 359 14.94 -14.46 23.02
CA HIS A 359 15.54 -13.12 23.00
C HIS A 359 14.53 -12.07 22.58
N PHE A 360 13.66 -12.40 21.62
CA PHE A 360 12.61 -11.50 21.16
C PHE A 360 11.53 -11.28 22.22
N GLY A 361 11.09 -12.34 22.91
CA GLY A 361 10.17 -12.22 24.04
C GLY A 361 10.75 -11.36 25.17
N ASN A 362 12.03 -11.55 25.50
CA ASN A 362 12.73 -10.74 26.51
C ASN A 362 12.83 -9.27 26.11
N LEU A 363 13.12 -8.99 24.85
CA LEU A 363 13.12 -7.62 24.33
C LEU A 363 11.74 -6.98 24.40
N ILE A 364 10.68 -7.68 23.97
CA ILE A 364 9.33 -7.13 24.10
C ILE A 364 9.06 -6.80 25.56
N VAL A 365 9.40 -7.70 26.49
CA VAL A 365 9.27 -7.43 27.92
C VAL A 365 10.08 -6.19 28.31
N GLU A 366 11.29 -6.00 27.81
CA GLU A 366 12.12 -4.81 28.06
C GLU A 366 11.46 -3.51 27.54
N ILE A 367 11.01 -3.49 26.28
CA ILE A 367 10.26 -2.38 25.68
C ILE A 367 8.99 -2.08 26.48
N LEU A 368 8.29 -3.12 26.91
CA LEU A 368 7.04 -3.00 27.66
C LEU A 368 7.24 -2.59 29.12
N SER A 369 8.37 -2.96 29.70
CA SER A 369 8.69 -2.66 31.10
C SER A 369 9.19 -1.23 31.26
N ASP A 370 9.69 -0.61 30.18
CA ASP A 370 10.10 0.78 30.18
C ASP A 370 8.90 1.74 30.05
N ARG A 371 8.12 1.80 31.13
CA ARG A 371 6.99 2.73 31.28
C ARG A 371 7.41 4.20 31.27
N VAL A 372 8.68 4.49 31.55
CA VAL A 372 9.20 5.86 31.55
C VAL A 372 9.29 6.37 30.12
N ARG A 373 9.70 5.51 29.17
CA ARG A 373 9.73 5.86 27.75
C ARG A 373 8.35 5.97 27.12
N PHE A 374 7.39 5.13 27.51
CA PHE A 374 6.10 5.06 26.80
C PHE A 374 4.83 5.24 27.66
N PRO A 375 4.69 6.35 28.39
CA PRO A 375 3.59 6.52 29.35
C PRO A 375 2.20 6.68 28.69
N LYS A 376 2.12 6.92 27.37
CA LYS A 376 0.88 7.36 26.67
C LYS A 376 0.25 6.33 25.74
N PHE A 377 0.87 5.17 25.48
CA PHE A 377 0.26 4.16 24.62
C PHE A 377 -1.00 3.57 25.26
N LYS A 378 -2.11 3.63 24.52
CA LYS A 378 -3.41 3.05 24.93
C LYS A 378 -3.59 1.64 24.39
N LYS A 379 -3.02 1.35 23.22
CA LYS A 379 -3.11 0.05 22.54
C LYS A 379 -1.74 -0.34 22.02
N LEU A 380 -1.35 -1.57 22.31
CA LEU A 380 -0.17 -2.18 21.74
C LEU A 380 -0.58 -3.52 21.14
N SER A 381 -0.34 -3.71 19.84
CA SER A 381 -0.69 -4.96 19.15
C SER A 381 0.55 -5.59 18.57
N TRP A 382 0.77 -6.86 18.89
CA TRP A 382 1.88 -7.65 18.37
C TRP A 382 1.32 -8.80 17.55
N TYR A 383 1.67 -8.81 16.29
CA TYR A 383 1.25 -9.85 15.37
C TYR A 383 2.45 -10.71 15.03
N PHE A 384 2.35 -12.00 15.36
CA PHE A 384 3.42 -12.97 15.12
C PHE A 384 2.99 -14.00 14.08
N GLY A 385 3.60 -13.90 12.91
CA GLY A 385 3.59 -15.00 11.95
C GLY A 385 4.67 -16.01 12.33
N CYS A 386 4.31 -17.14 12.96
CA CYS A 386 5.23 -18.26 13.19
C CYS A 386 4.61 -19.57 12.70
N HIS A 387 5.45 -20.51 12.27
CA HIS A 387 4.99 -21.89 11.99
C HIS A 387 4.48 -22.58 13.26
N LEU A 388 3.39 -23.34 13.13
CA LEU A 388 2.65 -23.98 14.24
C LEU A 388 3.50 -24.86 15.18
N SER A 389 4.61 -25.43 14.70
CA SER A 389 5.51 -26.26 15.51
C SER A 389 6.18 -25.48 16.65
N ASN A 390 6.30 -24.16 16.53
CA ASN A 390 7.00 -23.30 17.49
C ASN A 390 6.07 -22.40 18.33
N ALA A 391 4.77 -22.38 18.02
CA ALA A 391 3.79 -21.51 18.68
C ALA A 391 3.65 -21.81 20.19
N HIS A 392 3.84 -23.07 20.60
CA HIS A 392 3.73 -23.50 22.00
C HIS A 392 4.88 -22.94 22.86
N SER A 393 6.08 -22.81 22.28
CA SER A 393 7.25 -22.25 22.96
C SER A 393 7.12 -20.74 23.16
N LEU A 394 6.60 -20.02 22.15
CA LEU A 394 6.36 -18.57 22.23
C LEU A 394 5.28 -18.22 23.26
N ALA A 395 4.19 -19.00 23.31
CA ALA A 395 3.15 -18.83 24.31
C ALA A 395 3.72 -19.03 25.73
N CYS A 396 4.48 -20.11 25.97
CA CYS A 396 5.10 -20.35 27.27
C CYS A 396 6.03 -19.21 27.72
N LEU A 397 6.83 -18.64 26.81
CA LEU A 397 7.81 -17.60 27.11
C LEU A 397 7.20 -16.29 27.62
N ILE A 398 6.08 -15.88 27.02
CA ILE A 398 5.36 -14.66 27.43
C ILE A 398 4.71 -14.85 28.82
N PHE A 399 4.32 -16.08 29.17
CA PHE A 399 3.72 -16.39 30.47
C PHE A 399 4.74 -16.66 31.60
N THR A 400 6.00 -17.01 31.29
CA THR A 400 7.02 -17.33 32.31
C THR A 400 7.76 -16.13 32.89
N ASN A 401 7.89 -15.01 32.17
CA ASN A 401 8.56 -13.80 32.65
C ASN A 401 7.68 -12.88 33.53
N GLY A 402 6.66 -13.46 34.18
CA GLY A 402 5.55 -12.73 34.80
C GLY A 402 5.84 -12.09 36.16
N ASP A 403 6.18 -10.80 36.14
CA ASP A 403 5.79 -9.82 37.18
C ASP A 403 5.27 -8.49 36.59
N VAL A 404 5.09 -8.40 35.26
CA VAL A 404 4.64 -7.17 34.61
C VAL A 404 3.11 -7.14 34.54
N THR A 405 2.48 -6.32 35.37
CA THR A 405 1.08 -5.90 35.14
C THR A 405 1.06 -4.91 33.98
N LEU A 406 0.28 -5.18 32.94
CA LEU A 406 0.22 -4.33 31.75
C LEU A 406 -1.12 -3.58 31.76
N PRO A 407 -1.14 -2.24 31.61
CA PRO A 407 -2.38 -1.44 31.68
C PRO A 407 -3.16 -1.38 30.35
N PHE A 408 -2.71 -2.07 29.31
CA PHE A 408 -3.27 -2.01 27.96
C PHE A 408 -3.75 -3.39 27.49
N GLU A 409 -4.65 -3.37 26.50
CA GLU A 409 -5.12 -4.58 25.83
C GLU A 409 -4.04 -5.06 24.85
N MET A 410 -3.61 -6.31 24.99
CA MET A 410 -2.74 -6.97 24.01
C MET A 410 -3.55 -7.94 23.16
N GLU A 411 -3.42 -7.81 21.85
CA GLU A 411 -3.98 -8.76 20.90
C GLU A 411 -2.83 -9.53 20.24
N PHE A 412 -2.85 -10.86 20.41
CA PHE A 412 -1.97 -11.79 19.71
C PHE A 412 -2.75 -12.46 18.60
N LYS A 413 -2.22 -12.42 17.38
CA LYS A 413 -2.71 -13.24 16.28
C LYS A 413 -1.65 -14.25 15.88
N VAL A 414 -1.96 -15.54 15.96
CA VAL A 414 -1.06 -16.63 15.57
C VAL A 414 -1.62 -17.28 14.29
N GLY A 415 -0.93 -17.06 13.17
CA GLY A 415 -1.37 -17.51 11.85
C GLY A 415 -2.66 -16.83 11.35
N LEU A 416 -3.40 -17.50 10.45
CA LEU A 416 -4.62 -16.96 9.83
C LEU A 416 -5.89 -17.07 10.70
N SER A 417 -5.87 -17.81 11.82
CA SER A 417 -7.10 -18.27 12.48
C SER A 417 -7.21 -18.07 13.99
N TRP A 418 -6.14 -17.74 14.72
CA TRP A 418 -6.20 -17.61 16.19
C TRP A 418 -6.05 -16.15 16.62
N LYS A 419 -7.03 -15.63 17.37
CA LYS A 419 -7.00 -14.33 18.05
C LYS A 419 -7.03 -14.58 19.56
N VAL A 420 -5.95 -14.23 20.26
CA VAL A 420 -5.87 -14.24 21.73
C VAL A 420 -5.82 -12.79 22.19
N THR A 421 -6.88 -12.33 22.86
CA THR A 421 -6.94 -10.99 23.43
C THR A 421 -6.67 -11.09 24.92
N ILE A 422 -5.51 -10.60 25.36
CA ILE A 422 -5.14 -10.51 26.77
C ILE A 422 -5.61 -9.14 27.27
N LYS A 423 -6.71 -9.15 28.03
CA LYS A 423 -7.19 -7.97 28.75
C LYS A 423 -6.39 -7.78 30.03
N PRO A 424 -6.18 -6.54 30.49
CA PRO A 424 -5.40 -6.27 31.68
C PRO A 424 -6.17 -6.71 32.92
N PHE A 425 -5.99 -7.95 33.42
CA PHE A 425 -6.30 -8.31 34.81
C PHE A 425 -5.62 -9.60 35.29
N ILE A 426 -5.23 -9.55 36.57
CA ILE A 426 -4.33 -10.37 37.41
C ILE A 426 -4.60 -11.91 37.45
N ALA A 427 -5.68 -12.42 36.84
CA ALA A 427 -6.20 -13.76 37.13
C ALA A 427 -5.65 -14.92 36.28
N LEU A 428 -4.88 -14.66 35.22
CA LEU A 428 -4.40 -15.73 34.32
C LEU A 428 -3.31 -16.62 34.96
N ARG A 429 -2.59 -16.10 35.96
CA ARG A 429 -1.53 -16.81 36.69
C ARG A 429 -2.04 -18.07 37.40
N ASP A 430 -3.25 -18.03 37.95
CA ASP A 430 -3.83 -19.12 38.74
C ASP A 430 -4.50 -20.20 37.87
N GLN A 431 -4.90 -19.86 36.64
CA GLN A 431 -5.42 -20.85 35.70
C GLN A 431 -4.33 -21.63 34.97
N ILE A 432 -3.18 -21.01 34.69
CA ILE A 432 -2.05 -21.67 34.02
C ILE A 432 -1.27 -22.54 35.01
N LYS A 433 -1.15 -22.17 36.29
CA LYS A 433 -0.51 -23.04 37.31
C LYS A 433 -1.34 -24.29 37.68
N ARG A 434 -2.62 -24.34 37.31
CA ARG A 434 -3.53 -25.45 37.62
C ARG A 434 -3.75 -26.43 36.45
N ARG A 435 -3.15 -26.13 35.29
CA ARG A 435 -3.07 -27.03 34.14
C ARG A 435 -1.61 -27.41 33.92
#